data_AF-A0A7J6EG49-F1
#
_entry.id   AF-A0A7J6EG49-F1
#
_cell.length_a   1.000
_cell.length_b   1.000
_cell.length_c   1.000
_cell.angle_alpha   90.00
_cell.angle_beta   90.00
_cell.angle_gamma   90.00
#
_symmetry.space_group_name_H-M   'P 1'
#
loop_
_entity.id
_entity.type
_entity.pdbx_description
1 polymer ?
#
loop_
_entity_poly.entity_id
_entity_poly.type
_entity_poly.pdbx_seq_one_letter_code
_entity_poly.pdbx_strand_id
1 'polypeptide(L)'
;MMASSNVAKTLVSLILIGTIIARGALAQNCGCSPDLCCSKFGFCGSGDAYCGEGCQSGPCKSGSPSNPNPTPNNGGSVSSLVTPDFFNGIINKATGDCPGKSFYNRDAFINAANSFPQFGSGSADQSKREIAAFFAHITHETGFLCHIEETGGANQDYCDETRTDYPCNPNKKYFGRGPLQLTWNYNYGAFGKANNIDALNEPEKLAQDAVVSFKSALWFWMENVHSVIGQGFGATTRKINGALECDGKQPDKVQARINYYNDYCKQFGVAPGDNLSC
;
A
#
# COMPACT_ATOMS: atom_id res chain seq x y z
N MET A 1 -5.48 77.24 16.17
CA MET A 1 -6.31 76.18 16.79
C MET A 1 -6.10 74.92 15.96
N MET A 2 -5.69 73.83 16.63
CA MET A 2 -5.90 72.39 16.34
C MET A 2 -5.88 71.92 14.86
N ALA A 3 -5.30 70.80 14.44
CA ALA A 3 -4.43 69.73 14.95
C ALA A 3 -4.14 68.79 13.74
N SER A 4 -3.03 68.05 13.76
CA SER A 4 -2.75 66.70 13.20
C SER A 4 -3.30 66.25 11.81
N SER A 5 -2.65 65.45 10.97
CA SER A 5 -1.36 64.74 10.95
C SER A 5 -1.23 63.99 9.59
N ASN A 6 -0.01 63.97 9.04
CA ASN A 6 0.68 62.91 8.27
C ASN A 6 0.16 62.32 6.93
N VAL A 7 1.16 61.84 6.18
CA VAL A 7 1.18 61.01 4.95
C VAL A 7 1.06 61.87 3.67
N ALA A 8 1.94 61.82 2.67
CA ALA A 8 2.58 60.68 2.03
C ALA A 8 3.95 61.06 1.39
N LYS A 9 4.91 60.13 1.43
CA LYS A 9 6.10 60.14 0.56
C LYS A 9 5.71 59.53 -0.79
N THR A 10 5.83 60.31 -1.87
CA THR A 10 5.49 59.86 -3.23
C THR A 10 6.74 59.53 -4.04
N LEU A 11 6.74 58.27 -4.51
CA LEU A 11 7.43 57.58 -5.59
C LEU A 11 8.36 58.36 -6.54
N VAL A 12 9.54 57.78 -6.81
CA VAL A 12 10.03 57.60 -8.19
C VAL A 12 10.63 56.19 -8.34
N SER A 13 10.16 55.51 -9.38
CA SER A 13 10.37 54.13 -9.79
C SER A 13 11.74 53.88 -10.42
N LEU A 14 12.30 52.69 -10.17
CA LEU A 14 13.15 51.91 -11.11
C LEU A 14 13.31 50.50 -10.54
N ILE A 15 12.35 49.62 -10.83
CA ILE A 15 12.51 48.18 -10.61
C ILE A 15 12.52 47.52 -11.99
N LEU A 16 13.67 46.92 -12.27
CA LEU A 16 13.99 46.13 -13.45
C LEU A 16 13.02 44.96 -13.56
N ILE A 17 12.35 44.86 -14.72
CA ILE A 17 11.44 43.77 -15.05
C ILE A 17 12.28 42.50 -15.27
N GLY A 18 12.36 41.66 -14.23
CA GLY A 18 12.80 40.27 -14.33
C GLY A 18 11.58 39.37 -14.35
N THR A 19 11.02 39.10 -15.52
CA THR A 19 10.00 38.06 -15.70
C THR A 19 10.64 36.69 -15.49
N ILE A 20 10.58 36.17 -14.26
CA ILE A 20 10.75 34.74 -14.03
C ILE A 20 9.44 34.09 -14.49
N ILE A 21 9.44 33.64 -15.74
CA ILE A 21 8.45 32.64 -16.18
C ILE A 21 8.81 31.38 -15.40
N ALA A 22 8.11 31.14 -14.29
CA ALA A 22 7.97 29.82 -13.74
C ALA A 22 7.28 28.98 -14.82
N ARG A 23 8.08 28.31 -15.66
CA ARG A 23 7.57 27.24 -16.51
C ARG A 23 7.02 26.20 -15.56
N GLY A 24 5.70 26.09 -15.53
CA GLY A 24 5.03 24.98 -14.86
C GLY A 24 5.72 23.68 -15.26
N ALA A 25 6.03 22.85 -14.27
CA ALA A 25 6.45 21.49 -14.50
C ALA A 25 5.30 20.76 -15.22
N LEU A 26 5.35 20.77 -16.56
CA LEU A 26 4.51 19.90 -17.36
C LEU A 26 4.86 18.47 -16.97
N ALA A 27 3.85 17.65 -16.74
CA ALA A 27 3.97 16.22 -16.53
C ALA A 27 4.86 15.62 -17.63
N GLN A 28 6.04 15.13 -17.24
CA GLN A 28 7.01 14.54 -18.15
C GLN A 28 6.62 13.09 -18.41
N ASN A 29 6.04 12.84 -19.59
CA ASN A 29 5.61 11.52 -20.01
C ASN A 29 6.73 10.86 -20.84
N CYS A 30 7.27 9.74 -20.39
CA CYS A 30 8.33 9.02 -21.10
C CYS A 30 7.80 8.47 -22.44
N GLY A 31 8.19 9.10 -23.55
CA GLY A 31 7.89 8.69 -24.93
C GLY A 31 9.14 8.73 -25.82
N CYS A 32 10.28 8.29 -25.26
CA CYS A 32 11.58 8.41 -25.92
C CYS A 32 11.71 7.49 -27.13
N SER A 33 12.53 7.91 -28.11
CA SER A 33 12.97 7.02 -29.18
C SER A 33 13.67 5.78 -28.60
N PRO A 34 13.63 4.62 -29.29
CA PRO A 34 14.13 3.34 -28.75
C PRO A 34 15.57 3.37 -28.23
N ASP A 35 16.42 4.22 -28.81
CA ASP A 35 17.86 4.32 -28.48
C ASP A 35 18.15 5.35 -27.37
N LEU A 36 17.13 5.98 -26.79
CA LEU A 36 17.27 7.03 -25.77
C LEU A 36 16.66 6.60 -24.44
N CYS A 37 17.30 7.03 -23.35
CA CYS A 37 16.86 6.77 -21.99
C CYS A 37 15.91 7.85 -21.51
N CYS A 38 14.88 7.47 -20.75
CA CYS A 38 14.09 8.40 -19.97
C CYS A 38 14.74 8.58 -18.60
N SER A 39 15.24 9.77 -18.29
CA SER A 39 15.88 10.08 -17.02
C SER A 39 14.90 9.97 -15.84
N LYS A 40 15.43 9.96 -14.62
CA LYS A 40 14.61 9.98 -13.40
C LYS A 40 13.65 11.16 -13.28
N PHE A 41 13.90 12.22 -14.04
CA PHE A 41 13.03 13.38 -14.06
C PHE A 41 11.96 13.32 -15.15
N GLY A 42 12.11 12.42 -16.14
CA GLY A 42 11.19 12.26 -17.26
C GLY A 42 11.70 12.87 -18.59
N PHE A 43 13.00 13.12 -18.71
CA PHE A 43 13.61 13.67 -19.93
C PHE A 43 14.31 12.60 -20.77
N CYS A 44 14.16 12.65 -22.10
CA CYS A 44 14.83 11.74 -23.02
C CYS A 44 16.27 12.19 -23.34
N GLY A 45 17.22 11.28 -23.28
CA GLY A 45 18.60 11.57 -23.68
C GLY A 45 19.53 10.35 -23.57
N SER A 46 20.81 10.58 -23.84
CA SER A 46 21.87 9.58 -23.75
C SER A 46 22.96 10.02 -22.76
N GLY A 47 23.76 9.07 -22.28
CA GLY A 47 24.78 9.32 -21.25
C GLY A 47 24.23 9.23 -19.83
N ASP A 48 25.11 9.32 -18.82
CA ASP A 48 24.79 8.93 -17.44
C ASP A 48 23.72 9.79 -16.78
N ALA A 49 23.57 11.05 -17.19
CA ALA A 49 22.51 11.93 -16.67
C ALA A 49 21.09 11.44 -17.03
N TYR A 50 20.95 10.64 -18.09
CA TYR A 50 19.67 10.13 -18.59
C TYR A 50 19.54 8.63 -18.41
N CYS A 51 20.61 7.90 -18.72
CA CYS A 51 20.66 6.45 -18.67
C CYS A 51 21.19 5.91 -17.35
N GLY A 52 21.73 6.74 -16.47
CA GLY A 52 22.29 6.32 -15.20
C GLY A 52 21.24 6.12 -14.10
N GLU A 53 21.61 6.49 -12.88
CA GLU A 53 20.79 6.24 -11.70
C GLU A 53 19.39 6.86 -11.79
N GLY A 54 18.37 6.02 -11.61
CA GLY A 54 16.96 6.41 -11.64
C GLY A 54 16.36 6.53 -13.05
N CYS A 55 17.06 6.08 -14.09
CA CYS A 55 16.49 5.96 -15.44
C CYS A 55 15.18 5.13 -15.43
N GLN A 56 14.11 5.70 -16.00
CA GLN A 56 12.74 5.17 -15.95
C GLN A 56 12.44 4.19 -17.11
N SER A 57 13.05 4.38 -18.29
CA SER A 57 12.87 3.52 -19.48
C SER A 57 13.96 3.75 -20.55
N GLY A 58 14.06 2.88 -21.55
CA GLY A 58 15.12 2.91 -22.59
C GLY A 58 16.38 2.09 -22.20
N PRO A 59 17.54 2.29 -22.85
CA PRO A 59 18.77 1.54 -22.59
C PRO A 59 19.48 2.02 -21.30
N CYS A 60 18.78 2.00 -20.16
CA CYS A 60 19.31 2.36 -18.86
C CYS A 60 20.54 1.51 -18.51
N LYS A 61 21.60 2.16 -18.02
CA LYS A 61 22.83 1.53 -17.56
C LYS A 61 22.60 0.89 -16.20
N SER A 62 22.32 -0.41 -16.18
CA SER A 62 22.39 -1.25 -15.00
C SER A 62 23.86 -1.49 -14.62
N GLY A 63 24.47 -0.54 -13.91
CA GLY A 63 25.80 -0.74 -13.34
C GLY A 63 26.48 0.53 -12.84
N SER A 64 26.55 0.68 -11.51
CA SER A 64 27.55 1.54 -10.86
C SER A 64 28.80 0.69 -10.51
N PRO A 65 30.02 1.26 -10.48
CA PRO A 65 31.25 0.51 -10.25
C PRO A 65 31.28 -0.18 -8.87
N SER A 66 31.81 -1.40 -8.86
CA SER A 66 32.02 -2.24 -7.68
C SER A 66 32.90 -1.54 -6.63
N ASN A 67 32.28 -1.13 -5.52
CA ASN A 67 32.95 -0.94 -4.23
C ASN A 67 33.22 -2.33 -3.63
N PRO A 68 34.47 -2.70 -3.26
CA PRO A 68 34.69 -3.95 -2.57
C PRO A 68 34.14 -3.79 -1.14
N ASN A 69 32.97 -4.39 -0.96
CA ASN A 69 32.23 -4.58 0.29
C ASN A 69 31.21 -3.49 0.67
N PRO A 70 29.99 -3.55 0.10
CA PRO A 70 28.76 -3.43 0.85
C PRO A 70 28.25 -4.85 1.16
N THR A 71 28.00 -5.11 2.45
CA THR A 71 27.15 -6.24 2.87
C THR A 71 25.88 -6.29 2.01
N PRO A 72 25.49 -7.44 1.45
CA PRO A 72 24.36 -7.53 0.55
C PRO A 72 23.08 -7.17 1.31
N ASN A 73 22.48 -6.04 0.97
CA ASN A 73 21.07 -5.78 1.27
C ASN A 73 20.24 -6.74 0.40
N ASN A 74 20.14 -8.00 0.84
CA ASN A 74 19.30 -9.05 0.27
C ASN A 74 17.81 -8.83 0.58
N GLY A 75 17.35 -7.57 0.65
CA GLY A 75 15.94 -7.22 0.64
C GLY A 75 15.48 -7.16 -0.80
N GLY A 76 15.04 -8.30 -1.32
CA GLY A 76 14.41 -8.32 -2.63
C GLY A 76 13.24 -7.33 -2.66
N SER A 77 13.08 -6.60 -3.76
CA SER A 77 11.85 -5.84 -4.03
C SER A 77 10.60 -6.70 -3.77
N VAL A 78 9.47 -6.07 -3.42
CA VAL A 78 8.20 -6.79 -3.15
C VAL A 78 7.87 -7.78 -4.27
N SER A 79 8.10 -7.41 -5.54
CA SER A 79 7.88 -8.27 -6.70
C SER A 79 8.80 -9.50 -6.75
N SER A 80 10.04 -9.39 -6.26
CA SER A 80 10.98 -10.51 -6.19
C SER A 80 10.71 -11.47 -5.03
N LEU A 81 10.12 -10.98 -3.93
CA LEU A 81 9.72 -11.82 -2.79
C LEU A 81 8.37 -12.50 -3.03
N VAL A 82 7.39 -11.74 -3.51
CA VAL A 82 6.08 -12.28 -3.90
C VAL A 82 6.20 -12.81 -5.32
N THR A 83 6.77 -14.01 -5.45
CA THR A 83 6.88 -14.72 -6.72
C THR A 83 5.52 -15.27 -7.18
N PRO A 84 5.35 -15.64 -8.46
CA PRO A 84 4.18 -16.38 -8.92
C PRO A 84 3.95 -17.64 -8.08
N ASP A 85 5.00 -18.39 -7.76
CA ASP A 85 4.89 -19.62 -6.97
C ASP A 85 4.41 -19.38 -5.55
N PHE A 86 4.92 -18.34 -4.88
CA PHE A 86 4.44 -17.96 -3.55
C PHE A 86 2.96 -17.57 -3.58
N PHE A 87 2.60 -16.64 -4.47
CA PHE A 87 1.22 -16.15 -4.55
C PHE A 87 0.23 -17.27 -4.95
N ASN A 88 0.57 -18.04 -5.98
CA ASN A 88 -0.25 -19.16 -6.43
C ASN A 88 -0.30 -20.28 -5.38
N GLY A 89 0.78 -20.48 -4.61
CA GLY A 89 0.82 -21.42 -3.49
C GLY A 89 -0.16 -21.10 -2.36
N ILE A 90 -0.55 -19.82 -2.20
CA ILE A 90 -1.64 -19.42 -1.29
C ILE A 90 -2.98 -19.77 -1.93
N ILE A 91 -3.28 -19.20 -3.10
CA ILE A 91 -4.62 -19.28 -3.69
C ILE A 91 -5.03 -20.72 -4.10
N ASN A 92 -4.05 -21.57 -4.39
CA ASN A 92 -4.28 -22.98 -4.71
C ASN A 92 -4.70 -23.82 -3.50
N LYS A 93 -4.48 -23.33 -2.26
CA LYS A 93 -4.99 -23.98 -1.04
C LYS A 93 -6.49 -23.72 -0.82
N ALA A 94 -7.07 -22.72 -1.48
CA ALA A 94 -8.51 -22.47 -1.42
C ALA A 94 -9.31 -23.58 -2.14
N THR A 95 -10.59 -23.72 -1.78
CA THR A 95 -11.51 -24.71 -2.37
C THR A 95 -11.67 -24.53 -3.89
N GLY A 96 -12.14 -25.56 -4.60
CA GLY A 96 -12.24 -25.54 -6.06
C GLY A 96 -13.21 -24.49 -6.62
N ASP A 97 -14.32 -24.26 -5.91
CA ASP A 97 -15.44 -23.36 -6.23
C ASP A 97 -15.22 -21.92 -5.75
N CYS A 98 -14.01 -21.63 -5.30
CA CYS A 98 -13.67 -20.39 -4.65
C CYS A 98 -13.69 -19.17 -5.60
N PRO A 99 -14.50 -18.12 -5.34
CA PRO A 99 -14.64 -16.97 -6.25
C PRO A 99 -13.35 -16.14 -6.37
N GLY A 100 -12.55 -16.08 -5.31
CA GLY A 100 -11.28 -15.34 -5.32
C GLY A 100 -10.26 -15.85 -6.35
N LYS A 101 -10.36 -17.11 -6.81
CA LYS A 101 -9.45 -17.69 -7.81
C LYS A 101 -9.48 -16.99 -9.17
N SER A 102 -10.61 -16.42 -9.56
CA SER A 102 -10.73 -15.65 -10.81
C SER A 102 -10.54 -14.14 -10.60
N PHE A 103 -10.47 -13.68 -9.35
CA PHE A 103 -10.40 -12.27 -8.99
C PHE A 103 -8.98 -11.84 -8.60
N TYR A 104 -8.39 -12.50 -7.59
CA TYR A 104 -7.08 -12.13 -7.07
C TYR A 104 -5.96 -12.75 -7.92
N ASN A 105 -5.06 -11.89 -8.37
CA ASN A 105 -3.86 -12.30 -9.08
C ASN A 105 -2.65 -11.49 -8.60
N ARG A 106 -1.47 -12.05 -8.82
CA ARG A 106 -0.20 -11.46 -8.38
C ARG A 106 0.02 -10.07 -8.97
N ASP A 107 -0.28 -9.87 -10.25
CA ASP A 107 -0.01 -8.59 -10.92
C ASP A 107 -0.88 -7.47 -10.35
N ALA A 108 -2.13 -7.75 -10.00
CA ALA A 108 -2.98 -6.82 -9.27
C ALA A 108 -2.39 -6.44 -7.91
N PHE A 109 -1.83 -7.40 -7.16
CA PHE A 109 -1.13 -7.14 -5.91
C PHE A 109 0.12 -6.26 -6.13
N ILE A 110 0.97 -6.58 -7.11
CA ILE A 110 2.18 -5.79 -7.40
C ILE A 110 1.82 -4.36 -7.84
N ASN A 111 0.80 -4.21 -8.69
CA ASN A 111 0.31 -2.90 -9.11
C ASN A 111 -0.21 -2.07 -7.93
N ALA A 112 -0.90 -2.71 -6.98
CA ALA A 112 -1.32 -2.04 -5.75
C ALA A 112 -0.12 -1.67 -4.87
N ALA A 113 0.81 -2.61 -4.65
CA ALA A 113 2.01 -2.41 -3.81
C ALA A 113 2.90 -1.28 -4.29
N ASN A 114 2.99 -1.05 -5.61
CA ASN A 114 3.73 0.09 -6.18
C ASN A 114 3.21 1.46 -5.71
N SER A 115 1.98 1.54 -5.19
CA SER A 115 1.43 2.77 -4.59
C SER A 115 1.87 3.00 -3.14
N PHE A 116 2.53 2.02 -2.51
CA PHE A 116 2.94 2.05 -1.11
C PHE A 116 4.45 1.74 -0.98
N PRO A 117 5.34 2.69 -1.35
CA PRO A 117 6.78 2.41 -1.46
C PRO A 117 7.47 2.06 -0.15
N GLN A 118 6.83 2.32 1.00
CA GLN A 118 7.34 1.95 2.33
C GLN A 118 7.04 0.48 2.68
N PHE A 119 6.03 -0.14 2.05
CA PHE A 119 5.69 -1.54 2.28
C PHE A 119 6.81 -2.47 1.79
N GLY A 120 7.36 -3.30 2.67
CA GLY A 120 8.45 -4.21 2.34
C GLY A 120 9.77 -3.51 2.04
N SER A 121 9.98 -2.28 2.52
CA SER A 121 11.17 -1.46 2.25
C SER A 121 12.28 -1.53 3.32
N GLY A 122 12.10 -2.37 4.34
CA GLY A 122 13.07 -2.56 5.42
C GLY A 122 14.33 -3.33 5.01
N SER A 123 15.10 -3.77 6.01
CA SER A 123 16.20 -4.71 5.76
C SER A 123 15.68 -6.03 5.18
N ALA A 124 16.58 -6.85 4.62
CA ALA A 124 16.25 -8.13 4.00
C ALA A 124 15.24 -8.96 4.80
N ASP A 125 15.52 -9.17 6.07
CA ASP A 125 14.69 -9.96 6.96
C ASP A 125 13.43 -9.22 7.41
N GLN A 126 13.50 -7.90 7.57
CA GLN A 126 12.33 -7.08 7.91
C GLN A 126 11.31 -7.09 6.78
N SER A 127 11.73 -6.89 5.52
CA SER A 127 10.86 -6.95 4.36
C SER A 127 10.20 -8.32 4.19
N LYS A 128 10.97 -9.40 4.34
CA LYS A 128 10.43 -10.77 4.31
C LYS A 128 9.40 -11.00 5.41
N ARG A 129 9.68 -10.59 6.64
CA ARG A 129 8.74 -10.72 7.76
C ARG A 129 7.50 -9.87 7.58
N GLU A 130 7.62 -8.64 7.09
CA GLU A 130 6.47 -7.77 6.80
C GLU A 130 5.55 -8.41 5.75
N ILE A 131 6.11 -8.84 4.62
CA ILE A 131 5.33 -9.46 3.55
C ILE A 131 4.70 -10.77 4.03
N ALA A 132 5.44 -11.59 4.78
CA ALA A 132 4.91 -12.81 5.37
C ALA A 132 3.75 -12.52 6.33
N ALA A 133 3.88 -11.49 7.18
CA ALA A 133 2.84 -11.10 8.12
C ALA A 133 1.58 -10.61 7.39
N PHE A 134 1.75 -9.74 6.39
CA PHE A 134 0.67 -9.23 5.57
C PHE A 134 -0.13 -10.36 4.91
N PHE A 135 0.53 -11.29 4.23
CA PHE A 135 -0.13 -12.43 3.58
C PHE A 135 -0.71 -13.44 4.58
N ALA A 136 -0.12 -13.60 5.77
CA ALA A 136 -0.67 -14.45 6.82
C ALA A 136 -2.03 -13.94 7.32
N HIS A 137 -2.14 -12.63 7.53
CA HIS A 137 -3.41 -12.01 7.89
C HIS A 137 -4.44 -12.12 6.77
N ILE A 138 -4.06 -11.79 5.53
CA ILE A 138 -4.94 -11.95 4.37
C ILE A 138 -5.49 -13.38 4.26
N THR A 139 -4.61 -14.36 4.41
CA THR A 139 -4.97 -15.78 4.31
C THR A 139 -6.00 -16.15 5.36
N HIS A 140 -5.86 -15.64 6.58
CA HIS A 140 -6.84 -15.83 7.64
C HIS A 140 -8.18 -15.15 7.35
N GLU A 141 -8.17 -13.87 6.95
CA GLU A 141 -9.42 -13.11 6.70
C GLU A 141 -10.24 -13.68 5.54
N THR A 142 -9.56 -14.17 4.51
CA THR A 142 -10.21 -14.52 3.24
C THR A 142 -10.31 -16.03 3.01
N GLY A 143 -9.72 -16.86 3.88
CA GLY A 143 -9.60 -18.30 3.62
C GLY A 143 -8.76 -18.58 2.37
N PHE A 144 -7.49 -18.16 2.38
CA PHE A 144 -6.55 -18.31 1.25
C PHE A 144 -6.94 -17.52 -0.01
N LEU A 145 -7.24 -16.23 0.17
CA LEU A 145 -7.73 -15.33 -0.90
C LEU A 145 -9.03 -15.81 -1.51
N CYS A 146 -9.87 -16.51 -0.74
CA CYS A 146 -11.08 -17.07 -1.30
C CYS A 146 -12.27 -16.13 -1.33
N HIS A 147 -12.55 -15.55 -0.17
CA HIS A 147 -13.64 -14.62 0.01
C HIS A 147 -13.20 -13.21 -0.43
N ILE A 148 -13.97 -12.62 -1.34
CA ILE A 148 -13.82 -11.22 -1.75
C ILE A 148 -14.65 -10.33 -0.83
N GLU A 149 -15.84 -10.80 -0.48
CA GLU A 149 -16.79 -10.13 0.42
C GLU A 149 -17.04 -11.00 1.65
N GLU A 150 -17.38 -10.35 2.76
CA GLU A 150 -17.75 -10.99 4.02
C GLU A 150 -18.97 -11.91 3.82
N THR A 151 -18.86 -13.15 4.31
CA THR A 151 -19.98 -14.11 4.27
C THR A 151 -21.16 -13.57 5.08
N GLY A 152 -22.29 -13.32 4.42
CA GLY A 152 -23.49 -12.75 5.05
C GLY A 152 -23.41 -11.24 5.31
N GLY A 153 -22.31 -10.58 4.92
CA GLY A 153 -22.11 -9.14 5.11
C GLY A 153 -23.20 -8.28 4.48
N ALA A 154 -23.79 -8.72 3.36
CA ALA A 154 -24.91 -8.03 2.71
C ALA A 154 -26.17 -7.90 3.60
N ASN A 155 -26.26 -8.64 4.70
CA ASN A 155 -27.35 -8.53 5.69
C ASN A 155 -27.07 -7.51 6.81
N GLN A 156 -25.85 -6.96 6.85
CA GLN A 156 -25.40 -5.98 7.84
C GLN A 156 -25.03 -4.67 7.13
N ASP A 157 -25.35 -3.54 7.73
CA ASP A 157 -25.08 -2.24 7.11
C ASP A 157 -23.63 -1.77 7.34
N TYR A 158 -23.10 -2.02 8.54
CA TYR A 158 -21.80 -1.52 9.00
C TYR A 158 -21.66 0.00 8.79
N CYS A 159 -22.73 0.72 9.05
CA CYS A 159 -22.76 2.16 9.07
C CYS A 159 -22.74 2.66 10.52
N ASP A 160 -21.76 3.50 10.86
CA ASP A 160 -21.81 4.33 12.06
C ASP A 160 -22.31 5.73 11.67
N GLU A 161 -23.61 5.96 11.90
CA GLU A 161 -24.30 7.23 11.61
C GLU A 161 -23.76 8.41 12.43
N THR A 162 -22.98 8.16 13.50
CA THR A 162 -22.37 9.23 14.29
C THR A 162 -21.15 9.84 13.60
N ARG A 163 -20.62 9.21 12.55
CA ARG A 163 -19.45 9.68 11.79
C ARG A 163 -19.83 10.70 10.71
N THR A 164 -19.88 11.97 11.10
CA THR A 164 -20.19 13.07 10.17
C THR A 164 -19.10 13.37 9.14
N ASP A 165 -17.87 12.93 9.39
CA ASP A 165 -16.73 13.05 8.46
C ASP A 165 -16.81 12.07 7.28
N TYR A 166 -17.53 10.96 7.47
CA TYR A 166 -17.76 9.93 6.46
C TYR A 166 -19.23 9.46 6.53
N PRO A 167 -20.18 10.34 6.16
CA PRO A 167 -21.61 10.05 6.30
C PRO A 167 -22.00 8.83 5.48
N CYS A 168 -22.88 7.99 6.03
CA CYS A 168 -23.33 6.81 5.32
C CYS A 168 -24.17 7.19 4.10
N ASN A 169 -23.92 6.51 2.98
CA ASN A 169 -24.81 6.57 1.84
C ASN A 169 -25.96 5.57 2.09
N PRO A 170 -27.23 6.02 2.12
CA PRO A 170 -28.37 5.18 2.51
C PRO A 170 -28.63 4.01 1.53
N ASN A 171 -28.02 4.04 0.34
CA ASN A 171 -28.13 2.97 -0.67
C ASN A 171 -26.92 2.02 -0.68
N LYS A 172 -25.99 2.17 0.27
CA LYS A 172 -24.74 1.43 0.32
C LYS A 172 -24.57 0.75 1.67
N LYS A 173 -23.69 -0.25 1.69
CA LYS A 173 -23.33 -1.04 2.87
C LYS A 173 -21.83 -1.24 2.93
N TYR A 174 -21.28 -1.20 4.13
CA TYR A 174 -19.84 -1.15 4.38
C TYR A 174 -19.32 -2.40 5.08
N PHE A 175 -19.91 -3.57 4.76
CA PHE A 175 -19.42 -4.87 5.20
C PHE A 175 -18.04 -5.19 4.61
N GLY A 176 -17.38 -6.20 5.17
CA GLY A 176 -16.01 -6.56 4.83
C GLY A 176 -15.80 -6.83 3.34
N ARG A 177 -14.84 -6.12 2.72
CA ARG A 177 -14.38 -6.43 1.36
C ARG A 177 -12.86 -6.44 1.25
N GLY A 178 -12.37 -7.25 0.32
CA GLY A 178 -10.97 -7.33 -0.03
C GLY A 178 -10.11 -8.14 0.96
N PRO A 179 -8.77 -8.12 0.77
CA PRO A 179 -7.87 -9.05 1.44
C PRO A 179 -7.79 -8.92 2.96
N LEU A 180 -8.02 -7.72 3.51
CA LEU A 180 -8.10 -7.50 4.96
C LEU A 180 -9.53 -7.12 5.43
N GLN A 181 -10.54 -7.45 4.62
CA GLN A 181 -11.96 -7.25 4.94
C GLN A 181 -12.23 -5.83 5.47
N LEU A 182 -11.96 -4.81 4.66
CA LEU A 182 -12.22 -3.41 5.03
C LEU A 182 -13.71 -3.25 5.38
N THR A 183 -14.01 -2.78 6.59
CA THR A 183 -15.37 -2.69 7.14
C THR A 183 -15.59 -1.31 7.76
N TRP A 184 -16.83 -0.82 7.75
CA TRP A 184 -17.31 0.47 8.26
C TRP A 184 -17.15 1.68 7.34
N ASN A 185 -18.18 2.53 7.28
CA ASN A 185 -18.24 3.77 6.49
C ASN A 185 -17.00 4.66 6.66
N TYR A 186 -16.52 4.85 7.88
CA TYR A 186 -15.35 5.68 8.14
C TYR A 186 -14.05 5.11 7.57
N ASN A 187 -13.90 3.80 7.52
CA ASN A 187 -12.74 3.15 6.91
C ASN A 187 -12.80 3.23 5.38
N TYR A 188 -13.98 2.98 4.79
CA TYR A 188 -14.20 3.16 3.35
C TYR A 188 -13.94 4.60 2.92
N GLY A 189 -14.49 5.57 3.65
CA GLY A 189 -14.28 6.99 3.36
C GLY A 189 -12.82 7.43 3.51
N ALA A 190 -12.13 6.98 4.56
CA ALA A 190 -10.71 7.28 4.77
C ALA A 190 -9.82 6.65 3.68
N PHE A 191 -10.03 5.38 3.36
CA PHE A 191 -9.35 4.69 2.27
C PHE A 191 -9.57 5.41 0.93
N GLY A 192 -10.84 5.71 0.62
CA GLY A 192 -11.23 6.37 -0.61
C GLY A 192 -10.57 7.73 -0.78
N LYS A 193 -10.59 8.55 0.28
CA LYS A 193 -9.91 9.84 0.31
C LYS A 193 -8.41 9.72 0.09
N ALA A 194 -7.74 8.76 0.73
CA ALA A 194 -6.29 8.57 0.62
C ALA A 194 -5.85 8.08 -0.77
N ASN A 195 -6.74 7.37 -1.50
CA ASN A 195 -6.42 6.75 -2.79
C ASN A 195 -7.12 7.40 -3.98
N ASN A 196 -7.83 8.52 -3.77
CA ASN A 196 -8.64 9.19 -4.79
C ASN A 196 -9.67 8.25 -5.45
N ILE A 197 -10.40 7.50 -4.62
CA ILE A 197 -11.45 6.55 -5.01
C ILE A 197 -12.71 6.92 -4.22
N ASP A 198 -13.87 7.00 -4.87
CA ASP A 198 -15.15 7.20 -4.15
C ASP A 198 -15.63 5.89 -3.50
N ALA A 199 -14.90 5.42 -2.50
CA ALA A 199 -15.22 4.17 -1.82
C ALA A 199 -16.41 4.31 -0.84
N LEU A 200 -16.84 5.54 -0.53
CA LEU A 200 -17.99 5.80 0.33
C LEU A 200 -19.32 5.65 -0.44
N ASN A 201 -19.36 6.07 -1.71
CA ASN A 201 -20.52 5.90 -2.59
C ASN A 201 -20.41 4.72 -3.55
N GLU A 202 -19.21 4.15 -3.74
CA GLU A 202 -18.99 2.97 -4.58
C GLU A 202 -18.15 1.90 -3.83
N PRO A 203 -18.56 1.46 -2.61
CA PRO A 203 -17.80 0.47 -1.82
C PRO A 203 -17.63 -0.88 -2.54
N GLU A 204 -18.53 -1.21 -3.47
CA GLU A 204 -18.46 -2.40 -4.31
C GLU A 204 -17.20 -2.45 -5.20
N LYS A 205 -16.52 -1.33 -5.45
CA LYS A 205 -15.27 -1.31 -6.23
C LYS A 205 -14.19 -2.22 -5.63
N LEU A 206 -14.15 -2.36 -4.29
CA LEU A 206 -13.21 -3.25 -3.60
C LEU A 206 -13.47 -4.74 -3.91
N ALA A 207 -14.65 -5.08 -4.42
CA ALA A 207 -15.01 -6.43 -4.86
C ALA A 207 -15.08 -6.59 -6.39
N GLN A 208 -14.89 -5.51 -7.15
CA GLN A 208 -14.97 -5.50 -8.62
C GLN A 208 -13.61 -5.28 -9.29
N ASP A 209 -12.67 -4.62 -8.60
CA ASP A 209 -11.32 -4.36 -9.09
C ASP A 209 -10.29 -4.90 -8.08
N ALA A 210 -9.52 -5.90 -8.49
CA ALA A 210 -8.52 -6.55 -7.64
C ALA A 210 -7.38 -5.61 -7.23
N VAL A 211 -7.01 -4.61 -8.05
CA VAL A 211 -6.00 -3.60 -7.69
C VAL A 211 -6.55 -2.72 -6.58
N VAL A 212 -7.79 -2.22 -6.72
CA VAL A 212 -8.45 -1.43 -5.66
C VAL A 212 -8.61 -2.26 -4.38
N SER A 213 -8.95 -3.54 -4.53
CA SER A 213 -9.06 -4.50 -3.43
C SER A 213 -7.74 -4.62 -2.67
N PHE A 214 -6.61 -4.89 -3.35
CA PHE A 214 -5.30 -4.94 -2.70
C PHE A 214 -4.85 -3.59 -2.14
N LYS A 215 -5.16 -2.48 -2.82
CA LYS A 215 -4.87 -1.14 -2.29
C LYS A 215 -5.57 -0.88 -0.96
N SER A 216 -6.78 -1.38 -0.76
CA SER A 216 -7.49 -1.23 0.52
C SER A 216 -6.77 -1.94 1.67
N ALA A 217 -6.28 -3.16 1.43
CA ALA A 217 -5.51 -3.93 2.41
C ALA A 217 -4.15 -3.28 2.69
N LEU A 218 -3.42 -2.86 1.66
CA LEU A 218 -2.14 -2.18 1.81
C LEU A 218 -2.29 -0.83 2.53
N TRP A 219 -3.31 -0.05 2.19
CA TRP A 219 -3.63 1.19 2.89
C TRP A 219 -3.88 0.94 4.38
N PHE A 220 -4.77 -0.01 4.71
CA PHE A 220 -5.06 -0.34 6.10
C PHE A 220 -3.80 -0.77 6.84
N TRP A 221 -2.98 -1.61 6.21
CA TRP A 221 -1.70 -2.07 6.74
C TRP A 221 -0.76 -0.90 7.04
N MET A 222 -0.54 0.00 6.07
CA MET A 222 0.38 1.11 6.24
C MET A 222 -0.08 2.11 7.30
N GLU A 223 -1.37 2.38 7.40
CA GLU A 223 -1.93 3.33 8.38
C GLU A 223 -1.98 2.75 9.81
N ASN A 224 -2.28 1.45 9.96
CA ASN A 224 -2.64 0.88 11.26
C ASN A 224 -1.65 -0.16 11.80
N VAL A 225 -0.91 -0.84 10.92
CA VAL A 225 -0.16 -2.07 11.26
C VAL A 225 1.35 -1.92 11.07
N HIS A 226 1.80 -1.25 10.01
CA HIS A 226 3.20 -1.17 9.61
C HIS A 226 4.12 -0.70 10.75
N SER A 227 3.68 0.29 11.52
CA SER A 227 4.45 0.88 12.63
C SER A 227 4.74 -0.09 13.79
N VAL A 228 4.02 -1.21 13.89
CA VAL A 228 4.18 -2.18 14.99
C VAL A 228 4.85 -3.49 14.57
N ILE A 229 5.26 -3.64 13.30
CA ILE A 229 5.92 -4.88 12.82
C ILE A 229 7.15 -5.22 13.66
N GLY A 230 7.93 -4.20 14.07
CA GLY A 230 9.10 -4.38 14.93
C GLY A 230 8.80 -4.88 16.34
N GLN A 231 7.53 -4.89 16.77
CA GLN A 231 7.10 -5.38 18.08
C GLN A 231 6.76 -6.89 18.05
N GLY A 232 6.65 -7.49 16.86
CA GLY A 232 6.31 -8.90 16.65
C GLY A 232 4.94 -9.12 16.01
N PHE A 233 4.71 -10.33 15.49
CA PHE A 233 3.47 -10.69 14.77
C PHE A 233 2.20 -10.65 15.64
N GLY A 234 2.33 -10.82 16.94
CA GLY A 234 1.21 -10.63 17.88
C GLY A 234 0.72 -9.18 17.91
N ALA A 235 1.62 -8.21 17.74
CA ALA A 235 1.24 -6.80 17.69
C ALA A 235 0.46 -6.46 16.41
N THR A 236 0.78 -7.10 15.28
CA THR A 236 0.02 -6.92 14.03
C THR A 236 -1.37 -7.53 14.14
N THR A 237 -1.49 -8.71 14.75
CA THR A 237 -2.79 -9.33 15.09
C THR A 237 -3.64 -8.40 15.97
N ARG A 238 -3.02 -7.79 16.98
CA ARG A 238 -3.71 -6.85 17.88
C ARG A 238 -4.26 -5.63 17.14
N LYS A 239 -3.53 -5.11 16.14
CA LYS A 239 -3.99 -3.99 15.30
C LYS A 239 -5.13 -4.35 14.36
N ILE A 240 -5.16 -5.58 13.86
CA ILE A 240 -6.18 -6.04 12.92
C ILE A 240 -7.47 -6.40 13.65
N ASN A 241 -7.40 -7.22 14.70
CA ASN A 241 -8.61 -7.70 15.38
C ASN A 241 -8.43 -7.96 16.88
N GLY A 242 -7.55 -7.21 17.55
CA GLY A 242 -7.18 -7.50 18.93
C GLY A 242 -8.32 -7.41 19.95
N ALA A 243 -9.34 -6.60 19.66
CA ALA A 243 -10.52 -6.50 20.51
C ALA A 243 -11.31 -7.82 20.58
N LEU A 244 -11.29 -8.63 19.52
CA LEU A 244 -12.02 -9.89 19.41
C LEU A 244 -11.14 -11.12 19.62
N GLU A 245 -9.86 -11.07 19.25
CA GLU A 245 -9.02 -12.27 19.19
C GLU A 245 -7.99 -12.38 20.31
N CYS A 246 -7.34 -11.27 20.68
CA CYS A 246 -6.24 -11.26 21.65
C CYS A 246 -6.73 -11.45 23.09
N ASP A 247 -5.76 -11.60 24.01
CA ASP A 247 -5.95 -11.69 25.46
C ASP A 247 -6.82 -12.89 25.85
N GLY A 248 -6.63 -14.00 25.13
CA GLY A 248 -7.30 -15.28 25.36
C GLY A 248 -8.75 -15.37 24.84
N LYS A 249 -9.23 -14.38 24.07
CA LYS A 249 -10.62 -14.36 23.58
C LYS A 249 -10.87 -15.37 22.47
N GLN A 250 -9.98 -15.48 21.48
CA GLN A 250 -10.08 -16.47 20.39
C GLN A 250 -8.70 -17.08 20.08
N PRO A 251 -8.14 -17.89 21.01
CA PRO A 251 -6.79 -18.43 20.88
C PRO A 251 -6.59 -19.26 19.60
N ASP A 252 -7.62 -19.99 19.17
CA ASP A 252 -7.54 -20.80 17.94
C ASP A 252 -7.36 -19.94 16.67
N LYS A 253 -7.97 -18.74 16.63
CA LYS A 253 -7.81 -17.83 15.49
C LYS A 253 -6.44 -17.18 15.47
N VAL A 254 -5.96 -16.73 16.64
CA VAL A 254 -4.59 -16.21 16.79
C VAL A 254 -3.58 -17.27 16.36
N GLN A 255 -3.77 -18.52 16.81
CA GLN A 255 -2.89 -19.63 16.43
C GLN A 255 -2.95 -19.92 14.92
N ALA A 256 -4.11 -19.85 14.29
CA ALA A 256 -4.23 -20.01 12.84
C ALA A 256 -3.41 -18.94 12.07
N ARG A 257 -3.47 -17.67 12.49
CA ARG A 257 -2.64 -16.59 11.91
C ARG A 257 -1.15 -16.88 12.08
N ILE A 258 -0.73 -17.31 13.27
CA ILE A 258 0.68 -17.67 13.57
C ILE A 258 1.13 -18.81 12.66
N ASN A 259 0.28 -19.82 12.42
CA ASN A 259 0.62 -20.94 11.55
C ASN A 259 0.88 -20.50 10.11
N TYR A 260 0.05 -19.60 9.55
CA TYR A 260 0.30 -19.03 8.22
C TYR A 260 1.57 -18.19 8.18
N TYR A 261 1.79 -17.37 9.22
CA TYR A 261 3.00 -16.54 9.32
C TYR A 261 4.28 -17.38 9.34
N ASN A 262 4.29 -18.46 10.12
CA ASN A 262 5.42 -19.38 10.18
C ASN A 262 5.65 -20.11 8.84
N ASP A 263 4.58 -20.53 8.15
CA ASP A 263 4.68 -21.13 6.82
C ASP A 263 5.32 -20.15 5.81
N TYR A 264 4.87 -18.89 5.79
CA TYR A 264 5.39 -17.89 4.85
C TYR A 264 6.81 -17.43 5.20
N CYS A 265 7.13 -17.28 6.48
CA CYS A 265 8.51 -17.02 6.91
C CYS A 265 9.45 -18.15 6.48
N LYS A 266 9.02 -19.40 6.60
CA LYS A 266 9.78 -20.57 6.13
C LYS A 266 10.01 -20.52 4.61
N GLN A 267 8.98 -20.19 3.82
CA GLN A 267 9.10 -20.06 2.37
C GLN A 267 10.07 -18.93 1.96
N PHE A 268 10.14 -17.85 2.73
CA PHE A 268 11.10 -16.76 2.51
C PHE A 268 12.49 -16.98 3.11
N GLY A 269 12.68 -18.09 3.83
CA GLY A 269 13.93 -18.40 4.52
C GLY A 269 14.30 -17.35 5.56
N VAL A 270 13.33 -16.90 6.36
CA VAL A 270 13.52 -15.95 7.46
C VAL A 270 12.97 -16.51 8.76
N ALA A 271 13.62 -16.22 9.88
CA ALA A 271 13.05 -16.53 11.20
C ALA A 271 11.84 -15.61 11.49
N PRO A 272 10.74 -16.14 12.04
CA PRO A 272 9.55 -15.36 12.35
C PRO A 272 9.78 -14.32 13.46
N GLY A 273 10.83 -14.49 14.25
CA GLY A 273 11.11 -13.65 15.41
C GLY A 273 10.26 -14.03 16.62
N ASP A 274 10.25 -13.14 17.61
CA ASP A 274 9.56 -13.35 18.89
C ASP A 274 8.17 -12.69 18.90
N ASN A 275 7.45 -12.83 20.01
CA ASN A 275 6.14 -12.20 20.26
C ASN A 275 5.10 -12.50 19.16
N LEU A 276 4.96 -13.78 18.81
CA LEU A 276 4.04 -14.20 17.75
C LEU A 276 2.57 -14.15 18.15
N SER A 277 2.28 -14.31 19.44
CA SER A 277 0.91 -14.27 19.97
C SER A 277 0.57 -12.91 20.55
N CYS A 278 -0.73 -12.63 20.54
CA CYS A 278 -1.43 -11.81 21.51
C CYS A 278 -2.50 -12.71 22.16
#